data_AF-A0AAX2SG89-F1
#
_entry.id   AF-A0AAX2SG89-F1
#
_cell.length_a   1.000
_cell.length_b   1.000
_cell.length_c   1.000
_cell.angle_alpha   90.00
_cell.angle_beta   90.00
_cell.angle_gamma   90.00
#
_symmetry.space_group_name_H-M   'P 1'
#
loop_
_entity.id
_entity.type
_entity.pdbx_description
1 polymer ?
#
loop_
_entity_poly.entity_id
_entity_poly.type
_entity_poly.pdbx_seq_one_letter_code
_entity_poly.pdbx_strand_id
1 'polypeptide(L)'
;MWTQSLDTLGSLPLTALVAAVPIVIFLACMMLFKLTGLKSGVIALVVQVLVALLVFRMPVTAIAGSGLLGLLTALWPIAYIIVMAVWLYRLSVRSGRFDVIRSSIASVSADQRVQVLLIAFAFGAFLEGVAGFGVPIAICAALLVQLGFPPVRAAVLCLVANVAAGAYGAIGVPVLVGAQVTSMEVQDLSRALVILLQPLTFLVPFLLVWMVDGIRGLRETWLPALVSSAVFCLVQGGLLWFMGPELADLAAGLLAMVSLFALCHVWSPRRISRAPEAPEASEASHPASEVIRAWSPFYILTGVILLWSVPAVQGLFTQGALGFTTVKVPIPGLTGHVTTAAGSVVNATWTFSLLGATGTAILIAVLITFFTTPQIHATELFEELRGALKALGPAIVLIAVILMLANIANYSGGSTAMGTALAAAGPVFPLFAPVIGWIGVFLTGSVVNNNTLFGPLQVATAQGIGASPSLLVGTNTAGGTTAKVISPQSIAIAAGAVGLNGREAEIMRGSLFYSLGMLVVMCVWTFVLTMV
;
A
#
# COMPACT_ATOMS: atom_id res chain seq x y z
N MET A 1 23.65 -20.28 -22.46
CA MET A 1 23.09 -19.09 -21.79
C MET A 1 22.30 -18.31 -22.84
N TRP A 2 21.09 -17.88 -22.51
CA TRP A 2 20.26 -17.02 -23.36
C TRP A 2 20.46 -15.56 -22.95
N THR A 3 20.53 -14.66 -23.93
CA THR A 3 20.78 -13.22 -23.68
C THR A 3 19.54 -12.43 -24.05
N GLN A 4 19.16 -11.48 -23.20
CA GLN A 4 18.06 -10.56 -23.47
C GLN A 4 18.37 -9.72 -24.72
N SER A 5 17.40 -9.63 -25.63
CA SER A 5 17.44 -8.68 -26.75
C SER A 5 16.37 -7.61 -26.54
N LEU A 6 16.77 -6.35 -26.60
CA LEU A 6 15.86 -5.20 -26.52
C LEU A 6 15.28 -4.82 -27.89
N ASP A 7 15.86 -5.34 -28.97
CA ASP A 7 15.42 -5.11 -30.33
C ASP A 7 15.16 -6.45 -31.05
N THR A 8 14.03 -7.06 -30.70
CA THR A 8 13.61 -8.36 -31.25
C THR A 8 12.90 -8.24 -32.59
N LEU A 9 12.38 -7.05 -32.92
CA LEU A 9 11.57 -6.77 -34.11
C LEU A 9 12.25 -5.84 -35.11
N GLY A 10 13.54 -5.53 -34.92
CA GLY A 10 14.31 -4.59 -35.75
C GLY A 10 13.95 -3.11 -35.50
N SER A 11 13.13 -2.83 -34.49
CA SER A 11 13.02 -1.50 -33.91
C SER A 11 12.60 -1.58 -32.43
N LEU A 12 13.30 -0.84 -31.57
CA LEU A 12 13.00 -0.72 -30.14
C LEU A 12 11.54 -0.28 -29.86
N PRO A 13 10.96 0.72 -30.58
CA PRO A 13 9.57 1.11 -30.32
C PRO A 13 8.56 0.00 -30.60
N LEU A 14 8.76 -0.80 -31.67
CA LEU A 14 7.86 -1.94 -31.94
C LEU A 14 8.01 -3.03 -30.87
N THR A 15 9.24 -3.35 -30.47
CA THR A 15 9.47 -4.30 -29.36
C THR A 15 8.84 -3.80 -28.05
N ALA A 16 8.94 -2.50 -27.75
CA ALA A 16 8.30 -1.89 -26.59
C ALA A 16 6.77 -1.96 -26.64
N LEU A 17 6.15 -1.67 -27.80
CA LEU A 17 4.70 -1.78 -27.98
C LEU A 17 4.22 -3.22 -27.76
N VAL A 18 4.94 -4.20 -28.30
CA VAL A 18 4.61 -5.62 -28.11
C VAL A 18 4.83 -6.06 -26.66
N ALA A 19 5.87 -5.57 -26.00
CA ALA A 19 6.10 -5.80 -24.58
C ALA A 19 5.00 -5.20 -23.69
N ALA A 20 4.33 -4.13 -24.13
CA ALA A 20 3.21 -3.53 -23.42
C ALA A 20 1.89 -4.30 -23.59
N VAL A 21 1.75 -5.19 -24.60
CA VAL A 21 0.50 -5.90 -24.92
C VAL A 21 -0.11 -6.64 -23.71
N PRO A 22 0.64 -7.41 -22.89
CA PRO A 22 0.07 -8.09 -21.73
C PRO A 22 -0.54 -7.12 -20.71
N ILE A 23 0.12 -5.97 -20.48
CA ILE A 23 -0.39 -4.91 -19.60
C ILE A 23 -1.63 -4.27 -20.22
N VAL A 24 -1.60 -3.91 -21.51
CA VAL A 24 -2.75 -3.33 -22.21
C VAL A 24 -3.96 -4.27 -22.18
N ILE A 25 -3.75 -5.57 -22.39
CA ILE A 25 -4.81 -6.59 -22.30
C ILE A 25 -5.33 -6.70 -20.87
N PHE A 26 -4.46 -6.73 -19.87
CA PHE A 26 -4.87 -6.73 -18.46
C PHE A 26 -5.80 -5.55 -18.15
N LEU A 27 -5.41 -4.34 -18.57
CA LEU A 27 -6.18 -3.12 -18.39
C LEU A 27 -7.49 -3.12 -19.20
N ALA A 28 -7.46 -3.58 -20.45
CA ALA A 28 -8.64 -3.69 -21.31
C ALA A 28 -9.66 -4.71 -20.78
N CYS A 29 -9.21 -5.85 -20.28
CA CYS A 29 -10.05 -6.86 -19.62
C CYS A 29 -10.82 -6.27 -18.43
N MET A 30 -10.19 -5.42 -17.63
CA MET A 30 -10.86 -4.76 -16.50
C MET A 30 -11.76 -3.60 -16.93
N MET A 31 -11.31 -2.74 -17.85
CA MET A 31 -12.03 -1.51 -18.22
C MET A 31 -13.16 -1.77 -19.21
N LEU A 32 -12.89 -2.49 -20.30
CA LEU A 32 -13.82 -2.68 -21.42
C LEU A 32 -14.71 -3.90 -21.19
N PHE A 33 -14.10 -5.02 -20.81
CA PHE A 33 -14.80 -6.30 -20.65
C PHE A 33 -15.34 -6.53 -19.24
N LYS A 34 -15.02 -5.64 -18.28
CA LYS A 34 -15.47 -5.68 -16.89
C LYS A 34 -15.19 -7.03 -16.21
N LEU A 35 -14.09 -7.68 -16.57
CA LEU A 35 -13.67 -8.95 -15.97
C LEU A 35 -13.07 -8.71 -14.57
N THR A 36 -13.15 -9.73 -13.72
CA THR A 36 -12.51 -9.68 -12.41
C THR A 36 -10.99 -9.59 -12.54
N GLY A 37 -10.32 -8.92 -11.60
CA GLY A 37 -8.87 -8.74 -11.64
C GLY A 37 -8.09 -10.06 -11.78
N LEU A 38 -8.57 -11.14 -11.14
CA LEU A 38 -7.97 -12.48 -11.29
C LEU A 38 -8.09 -13.04 -12.71
N LYS A 39 -9.27 -12.93 -13.34
CA LYS A 39 -9.45 -13.40 -14.73
C LYS A 39 -8.58 -12.59 -15.68
N SER A 40 -8.59 -11.26 -15.54
CA SER A 40 -7.74 -10.36 -16.33
C SER A 40 -6.27 -10.69 -16.15
N GLY A 41 -5.82 -10.93 -14.92
CA GLY A 41 -4.44 -11.29 -14.59
C GLY A 41 -4.01 -12.60 -15.23
N VAL A 42 -4.85 -13.64 -15.18
CA VAL A 42 -4.54 -14.93 -15.81
C VAL A 42 -4.46 -14.81 -17.33
N ILE A 43 -5.39 -14.08 -17.96
CA ILE A 43 -5.34 -13.81 -19.41
C ILE A 43 -4.03 -13.09 -19.75
N ALA A 44 -3.70 -12.03 -19.01
CA ALA A 44 -2.47 -11.26 -19.23
C ALA A 44 -1.20 -12.09 -19.01
N LEU A 45 -1.19 -13.00 -18.03
CA LEU A 45 -0.08 -13.93 -17.80
C LEU A 45 0.11 -14.87 -18.98
N VAL A 46 -0.98 -15.43 -19.52
CA VAL A 46 -0.90 -16.28 -20.73
C VAL A 46 -0.34 -15.50 -21.90
N VAL A 47 -0.83 -14.28 -22.14
CA VAL A 47 -0.29 -13.39 -23.18
C VAL A 47 1.19 -13.09 -22.93
N GLN A 48 1.60 -12.81 -21.69
CA GLN A 48 3.00 -12.55 -21.34
C GLN A 48 3.90 -13.75 -21.64
N VAL A 49 3.44 -14.98 -21.36
CA VAL A 49 4.16 -16.21 -21.73
C VAL A 49 4.31 -16.32 -23.24
N LEU A 50 3.25 -16.03 -24.01
CA LEU A 50 3.29 -16.06 -25.48
C LEU A 50 4.24 -14.99 -26.03
N VAL A 51 4.22 -13.77 -25.49
CA VAL A 51 5.14 -12.69 -25.90
C VAL A 51 6.59 -13.07 -25.58
N ALA A 52 6.87 -13.58 -24.38
CA ALA A 52 8.21 -14.01 -24.00
C ALA A 52 8.74 -15.14 -24.90
N LEU A 53 7.88 -16.10 -25.26
CA LEU A 53 8.25 -17.24 -26.11
C LEU A 53 8.42 -16.86 -27.58
N LEU A 54 7.45 -16.15 -28.16
CA LEU A 54 7.38 -15.92 -29.60
C LEU A 54 8.20 -14.71 -30.05
N VAL A 55 8.19 -13.63 -29.26
CA VAL A 55 8.80 -12.35 -29.64
C VAL A 55 10.20 -12.24 -29.07
N PHE A 56 10.36 -12.48 -27.76
CA PHE A 56 11.67 -12.43 -27.10
C PHE A 56 12.47 -13.72 -27.27
N ARG A 57 11.85 -14.80 -27.77
CA ARG A 57 12.50 -16.12 -27.95
C ARG A 57 13.17 -16.61 -26.67
N MET A 58 12.57 -16.30 -25.53
CA MET A 58 13.05 -16.71 -24.22
C MET A 58 12.85 -18.23 -24.06
N PRO A 59 13.85 -18.99 -23.61
CA PRO A 59 13.71 -20.44 -23.41
C PRO A 59 12.61 -20.76 -22.41
N VAL A 60 11.86 -21.83 -22.66
CA VAL A 60 10.74 -22.28 -21.79
C VAL A 60 11.21 -22.49 -20.35
N THR A 61 12.42 -23.00 -20.14
CA THR A 61 13.01 -23.19 -18.81
C THR A 61 13.21 -21.87 -18.06
N ALA A 62 13.63 -20.81 -18.76
CA ALA A 62 13.80 -19.49 -18.17
C ALA A 62 12.45 -18.80 -17.91
N ILE A 63 11.45 -18.99 -18.79
CA ILE A 63 10.07 -18.52 -18.56
C ILE A 63 9.49 -19.19 -17.32
N ALA A 64 9.60 -20.53 -17.23
CA ALA A 64 9.13 -21.30 -16.09
C ALA A 64 9.85 -20.90 -14.80
N GLY A 65 11.17 -20.71 -14.84
CA GLY A 65 11.96 -20.20 -13.71
C GLY A 65 11.50 -18.81 -13.26
N SER A 66 11.24 -17.89 -14.20
CA SER A 66 10.76 -16.54 -13.90
C SER A 66 9.37 -16.54 -13.27
N GLY A 67 8.47 -17.37 -13.80
CA GLY A 67 7.17 -17.60 -13.18
C GLY A 67 7.30 -18.23 -11.79
N LEU A 68 8.15 -19.24 -11.62
CA LEU A 68 8.37 -19.90 -10.33
C LEU A 68 8.89 -18.91 -9.29
N LEU A 69 9.85 -18.05 -9.63
CA LEU A 69 10.33 -17.00 -8.74
C LEU A 69 9.18 -16.09 -8.32
N GLY A 70 8.39 -15.58 -9.27
CA GLY A 70 7.22 -14.73 -8.96
C GLY A 70 6.17 -15.41 -8.08
N LEU A 71 5.93 -16.70 -8.27
CA LEU A 71 5.01 -17.48 -7.43
C LEU A 71 5.55 -17.68 -6.02
N LEU A 72 6.82 -18.07 -5.89
CA LEU A 72 7.46 -18.32 -4.60
C LEU A 72 7.58 -17.03 -3.78
N THR A 73 7.87 -15.89 -4.42
CA THR A 73 7.93 -14.58 -3.75
C THR A 73 6.56 -14.11 -3.27
N ALA A 74 5.51 -14.36 -4.05
CA ALA A 74 4.14 -14.08 -3.67
C ALA A 74 3.71 -14.87 -2.43
N LEU A 75 4.04 -16.17 -2.38
CA LEU A 75 3.72 -17.02 -1.24
C LEU A 75 4.60 -16.69 -0.02
N TRP A 76 5.88 -16.41 -0.23
CA TRP A 76 6.83 -16.06 0.82
C TRP A 76 7.78 -14.93 0.40
N PRO A 77 7.89 -13.84 1.18
CA PRO A 77 7.23 -13.62 2.48
C PRO A 77 5.86 -12.92 2.36
N ILE A 78 5.43 -12.50 1.17
CA ILE A 78 4.33 -11.53 1.01
C ILE A 78 3.01 -12.07 1.58
N ALA A 79 2.51 -13.21 1.07
CA ALA A 79 1.25 -13.77 1.54
C ALA A 79 1.30 -14.14 3.03
N TYR A 80 2.45 -14.64 3.51
CA TYR A 80 2.63 -14.95 4.93
C TYR A 80 2.46 -13.71 5.82
N ILE A 81 3.09 -12.58 5.47
CA ILE A 81 2.94 -11.31 6.20
C ILE A 81 1.47 -10.87 6.23
N ILE A 82 0.80 -10.87 5.07
CA ILE A 82 -0.58 -10.40 4.93
C ILE A 82 -1.54 -11.28 5.76
N VAL A 83 -1.39 -12.61 5.69
CA VAL A 83 -2.25 -13.54 6.43
C VAL A 83 -2.07 -13.37 7.93
N MET A 84 -0.84 -13.26 8.43
CA MET A 84 -0.59 -13.06 9.86
C MET A 84 -1.13 -11.70 10.35
N ALA A 85 -0.98 -10.63 9.56
CA ALA A 85 -1.49 -9.30 9.88
C ALA A 85 -3.01 -9.28 9.99
N VAL A 86 -3.70 -9.83 8.99
CA VAL A 86 -5.16 -9.91 8.96
C VAL A 86 -5.67 -10.87 10.03
N TRP A 87 -4.92 -11.92 10.38
CA TRP A 87 -5.29 -12.79 11.49
C TRP A 87 -5.26 -12.05 12.84
N LEU A 88 -4.24 -11.23 13.11
CA LEU A 88 -4.20 -10.37 14.29
C LEU A 88 -5.38 -9.38 14.32
N TYR A 89 -5.69 -8.77 13.17
CA TYR A 89 -6.85 -7.90 13.03
C TYR A 89 -8.15 -8.63 13.37
N ARG A 90 -8.38 -9.80 12.76
CA ARG A 90 -9.59 -10.59 12.97
C ARG A 90 -9.72 -11.08 14.41
N LEU A 91 -8.60 -11.47 15.03
CA LEU A 91 -8.55 -11.77 16.47
C LEU A 91 -8.97 -10.57 17.32
N SER A 92 -8.47 -9.38 16.98
CA SER A 92 -8.81 -8.13 17.68
C SER A 92 -10.29 -7.76 17.53
N VAL A 93 -10.86 -7.96 16.35
CA VAL A 93 -12.31 -7.76 16.12
C VAL A 93 -13.13 -8.77 16.92
N ARG A 94 -12.80 -10.07 16.84
CA ARG A 94 -13.53 -11.12 17.56
C ARG A 94 -13.47 -10.95 19.08
N SER A 95 -12.40 -10.37 19.60
CA SER A 95 -12.25 -10.08 21.04
C SER A 95 -13.14 -8.96 21.57
N GLY A 96 -13.85 -8.21 20.70
CA GLY A 96 -14.62 -7.01 21.08
C GLY A 96 -13.76 -5.78 21.38
N ARG A 97 -12.42 -5.91 21.39
CA ARG A 97 -11.49 -4.79 21.61
C ARG A 97 -11.64 -3.69 20.56
N PHE A 98 -11.94 -4.08 19.33
CA PHE A 98 -12.09 -3.12 18.24
C PHE A 98 -13.32 -2.22 18.43
N ASP A 99 -14.39 -2.73 19.04
CA ASP A 99 -15.58 -1.93 19.35
C ASP A 99 -15.30 -0.89 20.43
N VAL A 100 -14.51 -1.24 21.45
CA VAL A 100 -14.02 -0.29 22.47
C VAL A 100 -13.16 0.80 21.83
N ILE A 101 -12.24 0.44 20.92
CA ILE A 101 -11.43 1.43 20.19
C ILE A 101 -12.33 2.40 19.43
N ARG A 102 -13.33 1.86 18.72
CA ARG A 102 -14.25 2.61 17.88
C ARG A 102 -15.10 3.61 18.69
N SER A 103 -15.71 3.17 19.79
CA SER A 103 -16.52 4.04 20.66
C SER A 103 -15.67 5.10 21.35
N SER A 104 -14.46 4.76 21.77
CA SER A 104 -13.53 5.68 22.44
C SER A 104 -13.10 6.84 21.54
N ILE A 105 -12.97 6.62 20.23
CA ILE A 105 -12.58 7.68 19.27
C ILE A 105 -13.75 8.64 19.00
N ALA A 106 -14.98 8.11 18.94
CA ALA A 106 -16.16 8.90 18.64
C ALA A 106 -16.51 9.93 19.75
N SER A 107 -16.10 9.67 21.00
CA SER A 107 -16.39 10.54 22.15
C SER A 107 -15.35 11.64 22.40
N VAL A 108 -14.23 11.66 21.65
CA VAL A 108 -13.11 12.59 21.91
C VAL A 108 -13.45 14.06 21.63
N SER A 109 -14.26 14.33 20.61
CA SER A 109 -14.62 15.72 20.24
C SER A 109 -16.02 15.79 19.64
N ALA A 110 -16.75 16.86 19.98
CA ALA A 110 -18.02 17.20 19.35
C ALA A 110 -17.88 17.98 18.04
N ASP A 111 -16.67 18.46 17.69
CA ASP A 111 -16.41 19.22 16.47
C ASP A 111 -16.12 18.28 15.30
N GLN A 112 -16.96 18.34 14.26
CA GLN A 112 -16.87 17.49 13.08
C GLN A 112 -15.53 17.65 12.33
N ARG A 113 -14.88 18.83 12.38
CA ARG A 113 -13.57 19.03 11.75
C ARG A 113 -12.49 18.20 12.46
N VAL A 114 -12.53 18.15 13.79
CA VAL A 114 -11.61 17.33 14.60
C VAL A 114 -11.93 15.84 14.46
N GLN A 115 -13.21 15.47 14.42
CA GLN A 115 -13.64 14.08 14.22
C GLN A 115 -13.12 13.51 12.89
N VAL A 116 -13.11 14.29 11.81
CA VAL A 116 -12.53 13.84 10.53
C VAL A 116 -11.03 13.57 10.64
N LEU A 117 -10.28 14.39 11.37
CA LEU A 117 -8.85 14.16 11.59
C LEU A 117 -8.58 12.90 12.44
N LEU A 118 -9.39 12.69 13.48
CA LEU A 118 -9.29 11.51 14.33
C LEU A 118 -9.67 10.24 13.56
N ILE A 119 -10.80 10.25 12.85
CA ILE A 119 -11.41 9.06 12.26
C ILE A 119 -10.89 8.78 10.86
N ALA A 120 -11.05 9.72 9.92
CA ALA A 120 -10.69 9.47 8.53
C ALA A 120 -9.18 9.48 8.31
N PHE A 121 -8.44 10.37 8.99
CA PHE A 121 -6.99 10.50 8.82
C PHE A 121 -6.21 9.57 9.76
N ALA A 122 -6.23 9.82 11.07
CA ALA A 122 -5.35 9.11 12.00
C ALA A 122 -5.76 7.64 12.20
N PHE A 123 -7.02 7.38 12.58
CA PHE A 123 -7.54 6.02 12.74
C PHE A 123 -7.61 5.28 11.39
N GLY A 124 -8.02 5.98 10.32
CA GLY A 124 -8.01 5.43 8.96
C GLY A 124 -6.62 4.97 8.52
N ALA A 125 -5.58 5.77 8.73
CA ALA A 125 -4.20 5.38 8.44
C ALA A 125 -3.75 4.19 9.28
N PHE A 126 -4.04 4.20 10.58
CA PHE A 126 -3.75 3.06 11.46
C PHE A 126 -4.38 1.75 10.93
N LEU A 127 -5.66 1.79 10.52
CA LEU A 127 -6.32 0.63 9.93
C LEU A 127 -5.76 0.25 8.57
N GLU A 128 -5.30 1.21 7.76
CA GLU A 128 -4.68 0.94 6.47
C GLU A 128 -3.38 0.16 6.68
N GLY A 129 -2.56 0.55 7.67
CA GLY A 129 -1.37 -0.19 8.06
C GLY A 129 -1.66 -1.62 8.53
N VAL A 130 -2.74 -1.85 9.28
CA VAL A 130 -3.08 -3.18 9.84
C VAL A 130 -3.78 -4.08 8.82
N ALA A 131 -4.86 -3.60 8.21
CA ALA A 131 -5.76 -4.39 7.40
C ALA A 131 -5.54 -4.15 5.90
N GLY A 132 -5.43 -2.88 5.49
CA GLY A 132 -5.36 -2.49 4.08
C GLY A 132 -6.63 -2.81 3.28
N PHE A 133 -6.48 -2.96 1.96
CA PHE A 133 -7.53 -3.42 1.03
C PHE A 133 -8.87 -2.66 1.08
N GLY A 134 -8.86 -1.39 1.51
CA GLY A 134 -10.06 -0.54 1.56
C GLY A 134 -10.96 -0.78 2.78
N VAL A 135 -10.62 -1.73 3.66
CA VAL A 135 -11.28 -1.92 4.96
C VAL A 135 -11.33 -0.61 5.79
N PRO A 136 -10.26 0.20 5.85
CA PRO A 136 -10.27 1.46 6.60
C PRO A 136 -11.31 2.45 6.07
N ILE A 137 -11.38 2.59 4.75
CA ILE A 137 -12.30 3.50 4.08
C ILE A 137 -13.74 3.13 4.45
N ALA A 138 -14.09 1.84 4.42
CA ALA A 138 -15.42 1.38 4.80
C ALA A 138 -15.76 1.71 6.26
N ILE A 139 -14.88 1.32 7.20
CA ILE A 139 -15.13 1.49 8.64
C ILE A 139 -15.22 2.98 9.00
N CYS A 140 -14.27 3.79 8.54
CA CYS A 140 -14.24 5.21 8.83
C CYS A 140 -15.42 5.96 8.18
N ALA A 141 -15.80 5.60 6.95
CA ALA A 141 -16.94 6.25 6.30
C ALA A 141 -18.25 5.93 7.02
N ALA A 142 -18.49 4.67 7.40
CA ALA A 142 -19.65 4.28 8.19
C ALA A 142 -19.69 5.00 9.55
N LEU A 143 -18.53 5.17 10.20
CA LEU A 143 -18.38 5.92 11.44
C LEU A 143 -18.75 7.39 11.30
N LEU A 144 -18.22 8.08 10.27
CA LEU A 144 -18.56 9.47 10.01
C LEU A 144 -20.06 9.63 9.73
N VAL A 145 -20.69 8.71 8.99
CA VAL A 145 -22.15 8.73 8.77
C VAL A 145 -22.91 8.67 10.09
N GLN A 146 -22.49 7.81 11.03
CA GLN A 146 -23.10 7.73 12.37
C GLN A 146 -22.91 9.01 13.20
N LEU A 147 -21.89 9.82 12.89
CA LEU A 147 -21.66 11.13 13.50
C LEU A 147 -22.37 12.29 12.77
N GLY A 148 -23.27 11.98 11.84
CA GLY A 148 -24.10 12.95 11.15
C GLY A 148 -23.46 13.57 9.90
N PHE A 149 -22.40 12.97 9.35
CA PHE A 149 -21.88 13.39 8.05
C PHE A 149 -22.76 12.86 6.91
N PRO A 150 -23.03 13.66 5.86
CA PRO A 150 -23.72 13.15 4.68
C PRO A 150 -22.96 11.96 4.06
N PRO A 151 -23.63 10.85 3.69
CA PRO A 151 -22.98 9.62 3.21
C PRO A 151 -21.94 9.81 2.11
N VAL A 152 -22.26 10.61 1.08
CA VAL A 152 -21.33 10.90 -0.02
C VAL A 152 -20.10 11.67 0.50
N ARG A 153 -20.29 12.67 1.37
CA ARG A 153 -19.17 13.44 1.94
C ARG A 153 -18.28 12.57 2.82
N ALA A 154 -18.87 11.73 3.67
CA ALA A 154 -18.12 10.80 4.53
C ALA A 154 -17.22 9.87 3.69
N ALA A 155 -17.77 9.26 2.64
CA ALA A 155 -17.02 8.42 1.72
C ALA A 155 -15.87 9.19 1.04
N VAL A 156 -16.12 10.39 0.52
CA VAL A 156 -15.11 11.22 -0.16
C VAL A 156 -14.00 11.64 0.82
N LEU A 157 -14.35 12.05 2.05
CA LEU A 157 -13.37 12.40 3.09
C LEU A 157 -12.44 11.23 3.41
N CYS A 158 -12.99 10.03 3.59
CA CYS A 158 -12.19 8.83 3.87
C CYS A 158 -11.30 8.42 2.68
N LEU A 159 -11.81 8.55 1.44
CA LEU A 159 -11.01 8.28 0.24
C LEU A 159 -9.82 9.24 0.12
N VAL A 160 -10.05 10.54 0.33
CA VAL A 160 -8.99 11.56 0.28
C VAL A 160 -8.00 11.40 1.43
N ALA A 161 -8.48 11.12 2.64
CA ALA A 161 -7.62 10.88 3.80
C ALA A 161 -6.67 9.69 3.57
N ASN A 162 -7.13 8.65 2.87
CA ASN A 162 -6.34 7.46 2.57
C ASN A 162 -5.11 7.73 1.69
N VAL A 163 -4.96 8.91 1.08
CA VAL A 163 -3.74 9.25 0.32
C VAL A 163 -2.50 9.28 1.22
N ALA A 164 -2.66 9.66 2.49
CA ALA A 164 -1.56 9.72 3.45
C ALA A 164 -0.96 8.34 3.79
N ALA A 165 -1.73 7.27 3.64
CA ALA A 165 -1.41 5.92 4.11
C ALA A 165 -1.43 4.86 2.98
N GLY A 166 -2.07 5.14 1.84
CA GLY A 166 -2.32 4.12 0.81
C GLY A 166 -1.07 3.46 0.22
N ALA A 167 0.10 4.08 0.37
CA ALA A 167 1.40 3.54 -0.04
C ALA A 167 1.96 2.47 0.92
N TYR A 168 1.55 2.45 2.19
CA TYR A 168 2.13 1.60 3.22
C TYR A 168 1.12 0.63 3.86
N GLY A 169 -0.04 0.48 3.22
CA GLY A 169 -1.09 -0.42 3.69
C GLY A 169 -0.67 -1.89 3.78
N ALA A 170 -1.34 -2.63 4.67
CA ALA A 170 -1.06 -4.02 4.99
C ALA A 170 0.42 -4.26 5.36
N ILE A 171 0.95 -3.48 6.30
CA ILE A 171 2.32 -3.57 6.82
C ILE A 171 3.36 -3.32 5.71
N GLY A 172 3.18 -2.24 4.96
CA GLY A 172 4.18 -1.78 3.99
C GLY A 172 4.28 -2.62 2.71
N VAL A 173 3.35 -3.55 2.46
CA VAL A 173 3.40 -4.47 1.31
C VAL A 173 3.60 -3.77 -0.04
N PRO A 174 2.96 -2.64 -0.38
CA PRO A 174 3.21 -1.99 -1.67
C PRO A 174 4.67 -1.57 -1.88
N VAL A 175 5.36 -1.16 -0.80
CA VAL A 175 6.79 -0.80 -0.82
C VAL A 175 7.66 -2.06 -0.86
N LEU A 176 7.35 -3.07 -0.05
CA LEU A 176 8.09 -4.34 -0.02
C LEU A 176 8.06 -5.04 -1.38
N VAL A 177 6.87 -5.16 -1.97
CA VAL A 177 6.70 -5.75 -3.30
C VAL A 177 7.34 -4.89 -4.38
N GLY A 178 7.15 -3.57 -4.30
CA GLY A 178 7.78 -2.61 -5.22
C GLY A 178 9.29 -2.80 -5.27
N ALA A 179 9.96 -2.77 -4.11
CA ALA A 179 11.39 -2.97 -4.00
C ALA A 179 11.83 -4.35 -4.52
N GLN A 180 11.07 -5.41 -4.21
CA GLN A 180 11.38 -6.76 -4.65
C GLN A 180 11.36 -6.90 -6.19
N VAL A 181 10.32 -6.41 -6.86
CA VAL A 181 10.18 -6.57 -8.32
C VAL A 181 11.19 -5.71 -9.09
N THR A 182 11.63 -4.61 -8.49
CA THR A 182 12.66 -3.74 -9.04
C THR A 182 14.07 -4.15 -8.64
N SER A 183 14.22 -5.21 -7.84
CA SER A 183 15.50 -5.64 -7.25
C SER A 183 16.22 -4.53 -6.49
N MET A 184 15.46 -3.65 -5.84
CA MET A 184 15.95 -2.53 -5.05
C MET A 184 15.99 -2.87 -3.57
N GLU A 185 16.83 -2.16 -2.82
CA GLU A 185 16.76 -2.20 -1.37
C GLU A 185 15.45 -1.56 -0.89
N VAL A 186 14.75 -2.23 0.03
CA VAL A 186 13.51 -1.72 0.64
C VAL A 186 13.73 -0.34 1.26
N GLN A 187 14.89 -0.15 1.88
CA GLN A 187 15.24 1.09 2.57
C GLN A 187 15.39 2.28 1.61
N ASP A 188 15.95 2.06 0.42
CA ASP A 188 16.11 3.11 -0.60
C ASP A 188 14.78 3.57 -1.15
N LEU A 189 13.88 2.63 -1.47
CA LEU A 189 12.53 2.97 -1.91
C LEU A 189 11.74 3.67 -0.80
N SER A 190 11.89 3.22 0.45
CA SER A 190 11.24 3.85 1.62
C SER A 190 11.68 5.29 1.79
N ARG A 191 12.99 5.58 1.69
CA ARG A 191 13.53 6.95 1.76
C ARG A 191 13.06 7.83 0.61
N ALA A 192 13.02 7.30 -0.61
CA ALA A 192 12.49 8.04 -1.76
C ALA A 192 11.02 8.45 -1.54
N LEU A 193 10.22 7.57 -0.93
CA LEU A 193 8.83 7.88 -0.61
C LEU A 193 8.68 8.96 0.47
N VAL A 194 9.61 9.10 1.42
CA VAL A 194 9.61 10.24 2.36
C VAL A 194 9.71 11.55 1.58
N ILE A 195 10.64 11.64 0.63
CA ILE A 195 10.85 12.87 -0.15
C ILE A 195 9.63 13.17 -1.03
N LEU A 196 9.01 12.14 -1.61
CA LEU A 196 7.90 12.29 -2.54
C LEU A 196 6.55 12.54 -1.86
N LEU A 197 6.18 11.73 -0.88
CA LEU A 197 4.82 11.72 -0.31
C LEU A 197 4.68 12.62 0.91
N GLN A 198 5.71 12.82 1.72
CA GLN A 198 5.56 13.55 2.98
C GLN A 198 5.05 14.99 2.83
N PRO A 199 5.48 15.76 1.82
CA PRO A 199 4.90 17.08 1.57
C PRO A 199 3.39 17.01 1.31
N LEU A 200 2.93 16.02 0.54
CA LEU A 200 1.51 15.83 0.25
C LEU A 200 0.77 15.35 1.50
N THR A 201 1.30 14.33 2.20
CA THR A 201 0.76 13.78 3.45
C THR A 201 0.56 14.87 4.51
N PHE A 202 1.51 15.80 4.64
CA PHE A 202 1.40 16.93 5.56
C PHE A 202 0.24 17.87 5.23
N LEU A 203 -0.13 18.00 3.95
CA LEU A 203 -1.24 18.85 3.51
C LEU A 203 -2.60 18.17 3.65
N VAL A 204 -2.67 16.84 3.77
CA VAL A 204 -3.93 16.08 3.81
C VAL A 204 -4.84 16.53 4.97
N PRO A 205 -4.39 16.64 6.24
CA PRO A 205 -5.26 17.11 7.32
C PRO A 205 -5.86 18.50 7.08
N PHE A 206 -5.09 19.42 6.50
CA PHE A 206 -5.58 20.75 6.13
C PHE A 206 -6.64 20.65 5.03
N LEU A 207 -6.40 19.83 4.00
CA LEU A 207 -7.36 19.59 2.93
C LEU A 207 -8.68 19.02 3.49
N LEU A 208 -8.61 18.06 4.41
CA LEU A 208 -9.79 17.47 5.05
C LEU A 208 -10.60 18.49 5.84
N VAL A 209 -9.95 19.34 6.64
CA VAL A 209 -10.64 20.42 7.36
C VAL A 209 -11.29 21.42 6.40
N TRP A 210 -10.60 21.75 5.30
CA TRP A 210 -11.14 22.62 4.26
C TRP A 210 -12.35 22.00 3.55
N MET A 211 -12.36 20.68 3.32
CA MET A 211 -13.50 19.97 2.75
C MET A 211 -14.75 20.00 3.65
N VAL A 212 -14.56 20.08 4.97
CA VAL A 212 -15.65 20.10 5.95
C VAL A 212 -16.26 21.49 6.09
N ASP A 213 -15.43 22.53 6.30
CA ASP A 213 -15.88 23.87 6.69
C ASP A 213 -15.11 25.02 6.00
N GLY A 214 -14.45 24.71 4.88
CA GLY A 214 -13.74 25.68 4.04
C GLY A 214 -12.60 26.41 4.75
N ILE A 215 -12.36 27.66 4.32
CA ILE A 215 -11.31 28.52 4.88
C ILE A 215 -11.58 28.86 6.36
N ARG A 216 -12.86 28.90 6.76
CA ARG A 216 -13.24 29.13 8.16
C ARG A 216 -12.79 27.97 9.03
N GLY A 217 -13.07 26.73 8.61
CA GLY A 217 -12.58 25.52 9.26
C GLY A 217 -11.07 25.58 9.45
N LEU A 218 -10.33 25.87 8.38
CA LEU A 218 -8.87 26.03 8.46
C LEU A 218 -8.44 27.06 9.50
N ARG A 219 -9.04 28.25 9.51
CA ARG A 219 -8.68 29.32 10.46
C ARG A 219 -8.98 28.94 11.91
N GLU A 220 -10.06 28.21 12.16
CA GLU A 220 -10.50 27.87 13.52
C GLU A 220 -9.88 26.58 14.07
N THR A 221 -9.50 25.63 13.20
CA THR A 221 -8.94 24.33 13.58
C THR A 221 -7.58 24.04 12.94
N TRP A 222 -6.80 25.09 12.59
CA TRP A 222 -5.44 24.92 12.07
C TRP A 222 -4.53 24.17 13.06
N LEU A 223 -4.75 24.33 14.37
CA LEU A 223 -3.90 23.73 15.39
C LEU A 223 -4.05 22.19 15.43
N PRO A 224 -5.25 21.59 15.52
CA PRO A 224 -5.43 20.16 15.32
C PRO A 224 -4.89 19.63 13.99
N ALA A 225 -5.11 20.36 12.89
CA ALA A 225 -4.60 19.98 11.58
C ALA A 225 -3.06 19.95 11.56
N LEU A 226 -2.42 20.97 12.13
CA LEU A 226 -0.96 21.04 12.23
C LEU A 226 -0.39 19.95 13.13
N VAL A 227 -0.96 19.73 14.32
CA VAL A 227 -0.47 18.73 15.27
C VAL A 227 -0.58 17.33 14.67
N SER A 228 -1.74 16.98 14.11
CA SER A 228 -1.91 15.69 13.44
C SER A 228 -0.96 15.51 12.25
N SER A 229 -0.83 16.53 11.40
CA SER A 229 0.10 16.48 10.25
C SER A 229 1.55 16.32 10.69
N ALA A 230 2.00 17.11 11.67
CA ALA A 230 3.38 17.12 12.13
C ALA A 230 3.74 15.80 12.82
N VAL A 231 2.92 15.33 13.76
CA VAL A 231 3.17 14.06 14.46
C VAL A 231 3.12 12.89 13.49
N PHE A 232 2.09 12.82 12.64
CA PHE A 232 1.98 11.78 11.63
C PHE A 232 3.22 11.79 10.72
N CYS A 233 3.61 12.96 10.22
CA CYS A 233 4.70 13.05 9.27
C CYS A 233 6.08 12.75 9.88
N LEU A 234 6.33 13.21 11.10
CA LEU A 234 7.60 12.94 11.79
C LEU A 234 7.76 11.44 12.08
N VAL A 235 6.69 10.79 12.53
CA VAL A 235 6.71 9.35 12.85
C VAL A 235 6.81 8.51 11.58
N GLN A 236 5.93 8.75 10.60
CA GLN A 236 5.92 7.98 9.35
C GLN A 236 7.24 8.17 8.59
N GLY A 237 7.71 9.41 8.46
CA GLY A 237 8.96 9.74 7.79
C GLY A 237 10.18 9.17 8.51
N GLY A 238 10.22 9.26 9.84
CA GLY A 238 11.29 8.67 10.65
C GLY A 238 11.37 7.15 10.50
N LEU A 239 10.24 6.45 10.59
CA LEU A 239 10.20 5.00 10.42
C LEU A 239 10.65 4.58 9.01
N LEU A 240 10.16 5.25 7.97
CA LEU A 240 10.57 4.98 6.59
C LEU A 240 12.06 5.26 6.36
N TRP A 241 12.65 6.24 7.06
CA TRP A 241 14.04 6.63 6.87
C TRP A 241 15.05 5.69 7.56
N PHE A 242 14.65 5.11 8.69
CA PHE A 242 15.54 4.34 9.56
C PHE A 242 15.23 2.85 9.67
N MET A 243 13.99 2.42 9.42
CA MET A 243 13.54 1.05 9.71
C MET A 243 12.87 0.37 8.52
N GLY A 244 12.00 1.07 7.80
CA GLY A 244 11.22 0.52 6.69
C GLY A 244 9.72 0.85 6.76
N PRO A 245 8.93 0.30 5.82
CA PRO A 245 7.54 0.65 5.62
C PRO A 245 6.55 -0.09 6.54
N GLU A 246 6.98 -1.13 7.26
CA GLU A 246 6.11 -2.07 7.98
C GLU A 246 5.26 -1.40 9.06
N LEU A 247 5.86 -0.47 9.81
CA LEU A 247 5.21 0.23 10.93
C LEU A 247 4.74 1.65 10.56
N ALA A 248 5.02 2.10 9.33
CA ALA A 248 4.90 3.50 8.93
C ALA A 248 3.52 4.07 9.26
N ASP A 249 2.45 3.43 8.76
CA ASP A 249 1.08 3.91 8.98
C ASP A 249 0.52 3.55 10.36
N LEU A 250 0.89 2.39 10.88
CA LEU A 250 0.39 1.90 12.16
C LEU A 250 0.82 2.83 13.29
N ALA A 251 2.12 3.13 13.38
CA ALA A 251 2.66 3.98 14.42
C ALA A 251 2.30 5.45 14.21
N ALA A 252 2.35 5.94 12.96
CA ALA A 252 2.01 7.32 12.67
C ALA A 252 0.52 7.62 12.93
N GLY A 253 -0.38 6.73 12.52
CA GLY A 253 -1.81 6.85 12.79
C GLY A 253 -2.12 6.82 14.29
N LEU A 254 -1.52 5.87 15.03
CA LEU A 254 -1.71 5.75 16.47
C LEU A 254 -1.21 7.01 17.22
N LEU A 255 0.02 7.45 16.96
CA LEU A 255 0.60 8.60 17.65
C LEU A 255 -0.09 9.92 17.24
N ALA A 256 -0.53 10.06 15.98
CA ALA A 256 -1.34 11.20 15.57
C ALA A 256 -2.67 11.25 16.33
N MET A 257 -3.35 10.11 16.49
CA MET A 257 -4.60 10.03 17.24
C MET A 257 -4.39 10.34 18.74
N VAL A 258 -3.35 9.79 19.38
CA VAL A 258 -2.98 10.12 20.77
C VAL A 258 -2.67 11.61 20.92
N SER A 259 -1.95 12.21 19.97
CA SER A 259 -1.63 13.64 20.00
C SER A 259 -2.86 14.52 19.86
N LEU A 260 -3.83 14.13 19.01
CA LEU A 260 -5.10 14.83 18.87
C LEU A 260 -5.95 14.70 20.14
N PHE A 261 -5.99 13.51 20.75
CA PHE A 261 -6.66 13.29 22.03
C PHE A 261 -6.09 14.18 23.13
N ALA A 262 -4.76 14.19 23.28
CA ALA A 262 -4.07 15.04 24.25
C ALA A 262 -4.30 16.54 23.98
N LEU A 263 -4.32 16.96 22.71
CA LEU A 263 -4.63 18.34 22.34
C LEU A 263 -6.07 18.71 22.71
N CYS A 264 -7.05 17.83 22.46
CA CYS A 264 -8.46 18.08 22.77
C CYS A 264 -8.72 18.23 24.27
N HIS A 265 -7.86 17.71 25.14
CA HIS A 265 -7.93 17.94 26.58
C HIS A 265 -7.59 19.37 27.01
N VAL A 266 -6.74 20.06 26.25
CA VAL A 266 -6.27 21.42 26.59
C VAL A 266 -6.80 22.49 25.64
N TRP A 267 -7.35 22.09 24.50
CA TRP A 267 -7.79 22.98 23.44
C TRP A 267 -9.13 22.54 22.86
N SER A 268 -10.02 23.49 22.66
CA SER A 268 -11.28 23.31 21.92
C SER A 268 -11.52 24.50 20.99
N PRO A 269 -12.18 24.29 19.84
CA PRO A 269 -12.51 25.40 18.95
C PRO A 269 -13.54 26.32 19.62
N ARG A 270 -13.40 27.63 19.41
CA ARG A 270 -14.32 28.65 19.97
C ARG A 270 -15.76 28.46 19.52
N ARG A 271 -15.95 27.88 18.33
CA ARG A 271 -17.25 27.51 17.76
C ARG A 271 -17.16 26.05 17.34
N ILE A 272 -18.06 25.23 17.88
CA ILE A 272 -18.18 23.83 17.48
C ILE A 272 -18.89 23.79 16.13
N SER A 273 -18.21 23.24 15.12
CA SER A 273 -18.81 22.94 13.82
C SER A 273 -19.48 21.57 13.89
N ARG A 274 -20.82 21.55 13.86
CA ARG A 274 -21.63 20.33 13.88
C ARG A 274 -22.85 20.50 12.99
N ALA A 275 -23.17 19.49 12.19
CA ALA A 275 -24.41 19.47 11.42
C ALA A 275 -25.64 19.52 12.36
N PRO A 276 -26.71 20.27 12.03
CA PRO A 276 -27.88 20.43 12.90
C PRO A 276 -28.59 19.11 13.25
N GLU A 277 -28.55 18.14 12.32
CA GLU A 277 -29.18 16.82 12.44
C GLU A 277 -28.24 15.76 13.02
N ALA A 278 -27.00 16.11 13.39
CA ALA A 278 -26.05 15.14 13.93
C ALA A 278 -26.49 14.67 15.33
N PRO A 279 -26.53 13.34 15.59
CA PRO A 279 -26.94 12.81 16.90
C PRO A 279 -26.02 13.35 17.98
N GLU A 280 -26.55 13.61 19.19
CA GLU A 280 -25.78 14.06 20.35
C GLU A 280 -24.60 13.13 20.64
N ALA A 281 -23.50 13.68 21.19
CA ALA A 281 -22.29 12.90 21.36
C ALA A 281 -22.56 11.78 22.37
N SER A 282 -22.31 10.53 21.99
CA SER A 282 -22.51 9.37 22.86
C SER A 282 -21.69 9.52 24.15
N GLU A 283 -22.35 9.46 25.30
CA GLU A 283 -21.75 9.51 26.65
C GLU A 283 -20.96 8.25 27.04
N ALA A 284 -20.78 7.28 26.13
CA ALA A 284 -20.02 6.06 26.40
C ALA A 284 -18.56 6.38 26.75
N SER A 285 -18.30 6.52 28.06
CA SER A 285 -16.99 6.74 28.65
C SER A 285 -16.39 5.39 29.04
N HIS A 286 -15.41 4.94 28.29
CA HIS A 286 -14.61 3.78 28.66
C HIS A 286 -13.51 4.20 29.65
N PRO A 287 -13.28 3.46 30.75
CA PRO A 287 -12.13 3.70 31.61
C PRO A 287 -10.83 3.53 30.82
N ALA A 288 -9.83 4.37 31.12
CA ALA A 288 -8.55 4.37 30.39
C ALA A 288 -7.86 2.99 30.35
N SER A 289 -8.03 2.18 31.39
CA SER A 289 -7.51 0.81 31.45
C SER A 289 -8.15 -0.12 30.41
N GLU A 290 -9.45 0.03 30.13
CA GLU A 290 -10.15 -0.72 29.10
C GLU A 290 -9.67 -0.32 27.70
N VAL A 291 -9.51 0.99 27.47
CA VAL A 291 -8.97 1.53 26.21
C VAL A 291 -7.55 1.01 25.97
N ILE A 292 -6.65 1.15 26.95
CA ILE A 292 -5.27 0.65 26.84
C ILE A 292 -5.25 -0.85 26.54
N ARG A 293 -6.07 -1.64 27.24
CA ARG A 293 -6.17 -3.09 27.00
C ARG A 293 -6.71 -3.40 25.61
N ALA A 294 -7.65 -2.61 25.10
CA ALA A 294 -8.19 -2.77 23.75
C ALA A 294 -7.12 -2.55 22.68
N TRP A 295 -6.19 -1.61 22.89
CA TRP A 295 -5.05 -1.35 22.00
C TRP A 295 -3.90 -2.37 22.10
N SER A 296 -3.96 -3.32 23.04
CA SER A 296 -2.88 -4.28 23.28
C SER A 296 -2.39 -5.11 22.10
N PRO A 297 -3.25 -5.62 21.19
CA PRO A 297 -2.77 -6.33 20.01
C PRO A 297 -1.76 -5.52 19.19
N PHE A 298 -1.95 -4.20 19.14
CA PHE A 298 -1.22 -3.31 18.24
C PHE A 298 0.08 -2.80 18.87
N TYR A 299 0.09 -2.44 20.15
CA TYR A 299 1.37 -2.11 20.78
C TYR A 299 2.26 -3.35 20.97
N ILE A 300 1.67 -4.55 21.16
CA ILE A 300 2.41 -5.82 21.15
C ILE A 300 3.03 -6.03 19.76
N LEU A 301 2.23 -5.89 18.70
CA LEU A 301 2.70 -5.99 17.33
C LEU A 301 3.86 -5.02 17.05
N THR A 302 3.69 -3.74 17.40
CA THR A 302 4.74 -2.73 17.25
C THR A 302 6.01 -3.14 18.00
N GLY A 303 5.91 -3.53 19.27
CA GLY A 303 7.07 -3.93 20.07
C GLY A 303 7.83 -5.13 19.48
N VAL A 304 7.11 -6.15 18.98
CA VAL A 304 7.73 -7.34 18.39
C VAL A 304 8.35 -7.04 17.03
N ILE A 305 7.71 -6.23 16.17
CA ILE A 305 8.30 -5.81 14.90
C ILE A 305 9.54 -4.94 15.14
N LEU A 306 9.48 -3.98 16.07
CA LEU A 306 10.64 -3.16 16.43
C LEU A 306 11.82 -4.03 16.88
N LEU A 307 11.56 -5.08 17.67
CA LEU A 307 12.58 -6.06 18.06
C LEU A 307 13.13 -6.82 16.85
N TRP A 308 12.28 -7.26 15.91
CA TRP A 308 12.69 -7.95 14.68
C TRP A 308 13.49 -7.08 13.72
N SER A 309 13.25 -5.77 13.73
CA SER A 309 13.97 -4.78 12.91
C SER A 309 15.34 -4.40 13.48
N VAL A 310 15.70 -4.83 14.70
CA VAL A 310 17.03 -4.55 15.27
C VAL A 310 18.10 -5.30 14.46
N PRO A 311 19.16 -4.64 13.96
CA PRO A 311 20.21 -5.30 13.16
C PRO A 311 20.86 -6.50 13.85
N ALA A 312 21.02 -6.44 15.18
CA ALA A 312 21.53 -7.55 15.97
C ALA A 312 20.62 -8.79 15.88
N VAL A 313 19.30 -8.60 15.91
CA VAL A 313 18.31 -9.68 15.80
C VAL A 313 18.28 -10.23 14.38
N GLN A 314 18.32 -9.37 13.35
CA GLN A 314 18.44 -9.80 11.95
C GLN A 314 19.75 -10.56 11.69
N GLY A 315 20.84 -10.16 12.34
CA GLY A 315 22.14 -10.83 12.32
C GLY A 315 22.06 -12.29 12.77
N LEU A 316 21.22 -12.60 13.75
CA LEU A 316 21.03 -13.97 14.25
C LEU A 316 20.53 -14.93 13.17
N PHE A 317 19.68 -14.45 12.26
CA PHE A 317 19.03 -15.25 11.22
C PHE A 317 19.80 -15.28 9.89
N THR A 318 20.76 -14.37 9.70
CA THR A 318 21.52 -14.23 8.45
C THR A 318 22.91 -14.86 8.54
N GLN A 319 23.64 -14.61 9.63
CA GLN A 319 25.01 -15.10 9.85
C GLN A 319 25.20 -15.78 11.21
N GLY A 320 24.26 -15.60 12.15
CA GLY A 320 24.35 -16.12 13.51
C GLY A 320 23.82 -17.54 13.68
N ALA A 321 23.63 -17.94 14.95
CA ALA A 321 23.25 -19.29 15.35
C ALA A 321 21.92 -19.80 14.77
N LEU A 322 21.04 -18.89 14.32
CA LEU A 322 19.74 -19.22 13.70
C LEU A 322 19.78 -19.13 12.17
N GLY A 323 20.98 -18.98 11.57
CA GLY A 323 21.18 -18.93 10.12
C GLY A 323 20.61 -20.14 9.37
N PHE A 324 20.55 -21.31 10.03
CA PHE A 324 19.94 -22.53 9.47
C PHE A 324 18.45 -22.39 9.14
N THR A 325 17.78 -21.35 9.69
CA THR A 325 16.38 -21.05 9.40
C THR A 325 16.17 -20.24 8.12
N THR A 326 17.27 -19.80 7.48
CA THR A 326 17.27 -19.06 6.22
C THR A 326 17.88 -19.90 5.10
N VAL A 327 17.06 -20.34 4.17
CA VAL A 327 17.45 -21.12 3.00
C VAL A 327 17.40 -20.23 1.76
N LYS A 328 18.53 -20.15 1.06
CA LYS A 328 18.65 -19.46 -0.24
C LYS A 328 18.63 -20.51 -1.35
N VAL A 329 17.59 -20.47 -2.19
CA VAL A 329 17.37 -21.42 -3.29
C VAL A 329 17.62 -20.71 -4.63
N PRO A 330 18.69 -21.06 -5.36
CA PRO A 330 18.89 -20.59 -6.72
C PRO A 330 17.74 -21.06 -7.61
N ILE A 331 17.17 -20.15 -8.42
CA ILE A 331 16.02 -20.48 -9.25
C ILE A 331 16.45 -21.26 -10.50
N PRO A 332 15.93 -22.49 -10.71
CA PRO A 332 16.21 -23.28 -11.89
C PRO A 332 15.83 -22.54 -13.18
N GLY A 333 16.64 -22.66 -14.23
CA GLY A 333 16.39 -22.06 -15.54
C GLY A 333 16.62 -20.55 -15.63
N LEU A 334 16.82 -19.85 -14.51
CA LEU A 334 17.17 -18.43 -14.46
C LEU A 334 18.63 -18.22 -14.08
N THR A 335 19.04 -18.70 -12.90
CA THR A 335 20.36 -18.42 -12.33
C THR A 335 21.47 -19.01 -13.18
N GLY A 336 22.35 -18.16 -13.69
CA GLY A 336 23.44 -18.59 -14.58
C GLY A 336 22.98 -19.03 -15.98
N HIS A 337 21.70 -18.87 -16.32
CA HIS A 337 21.13 -19.30 -17.60
C HIS A 337 20.70 -18.12 -18.48
N VAL A 338 20.41 -16.97 -17.86
CA VAL A 338 20.02 -15.72 -18.52
C VAL A 338 21.11 -14.66 -18.35
N THR A 339 21.40 -13.92 -19.42
CA THR A 339 22.27 -12.74 -19.42
C THR A 339 21.43 -11.51 -19.76
N THR A 340 21.59 -10.42 -19.01
CA THR A 340 20.90 -9.16 -19.28
C THR A 340 21.38 -8.53 -20.58
N ALA A 341 20.64 -7.55 -21.10
CA ALA A 341 21.06 -6.79 -22.29
C ALA A 341 22.40 -6.07 -22.10
N ALA A 342 22.77 -5.75 -20.85
CA ALA A 342 24.05 -5.14 -20.48
C ALA A 342 25.21 -6.15 -20.33
N GLY A 343 24.96 -7.45 -20.58
CA GLY A 343 25.98 -8.50 -20.51
C GLY A 343 26.20 -9.10 -19.12
N SER A 344 25.44 -8.69 -18.10
CA SER A 344 25.54 -9.27 -16.75
C SER A 344 24.76 -10.57 -16.63
N VAL A 345 25.36 -11.59 -16.02
CA VAL A 345 24.70 -12.88 -15.78
C VAL A 345 23.69 -12.73 -14.65
N VAL A 346 22.44 -13.14 -14.89
CA VAL A 346 21.37 -13.11 -13.89
C VAL A 346 21.63 -14.15 -12.81
N ASN A 347 21.67 -13.70 -11.56
CA ASN A 347 21.72 -14.56 -10.38
C ASN A 347 20.44 -14.38 -9.53
N ALA A 348 19.42 -15.16 -9.83
CA ALA A 348 18.11 -15.07 -9.20
C ALA A 348 17.97 -16.10 -8.08
N THR A 349 17.96 -15.65 -6.83
CA THR A 349 17.84 -16.54 -5.66
C THR A 349 16.59 -16.21 -4.88
N TRP A 350 15.72 -17.19 -4.64
CA TRP A 350 14.62 -17.04 -3.71
C TRP A 350 15.09 -17.34 -2.29
N THR A 351 14.75 -16.47 -1.34
CA THR A 351 15.17 -16.60 0.05
C THR A 351 13.96 -16.95 0.91
N PHE A 352 14.01 -18.11 1.54
CA PHE A 352 13.05 -18.56 2.54
C PHE A 352 13.66 -18.40 3.93
N SER A 353 13.18 -17.42 4.70
CA SER A 353 13.64 -17.22 6.09
C SER A 353 12.48 -17.44 7.05
N LEU A 354 12.46 -18.58 7.75
CA LEU A 354 11.34 -18.96 8.60
C LEU A 354 11.23 -18.03 9.83
N LEU A 355 12.31 -17.91 10.61
CA LEU A 355 12.29 -17.06 11.81
C LEU A 355 12.59 -15.59 11.50
N GLY A 356 13.42 -15.32 10.49
CA GLY A 356 13.80 -13.95 10.13
C GLY A 356 12.72 -13.17 9.36
N ALA A 357 11.69 -13.83 8.82
CA ALA A 357 10.60 -13.13 8.15
C ALA A 357 9.76 -12.29 9.11
N THR A 358 9.37 -11.08 8.68
CA THR A 358 8.45 -10.18 9.40
C THR A 358 7.13 -10.88 9.76
N GLY A 359 6.65 -11.81 8.93
CA GLY A 359 5.45 -12.59 9.22
C GLY A 359 5.55 -13.38 10.53
N THR A 360 6.73 -13.82 10.93
CA THR A 360 6.95 -14.55 12.18
C THR A 360 6.92 -13.62 13.39
N ALA A 361 7.38 -12.38 13.26
CA ALA A 361 7.18 -11.34 14.27
C ALA A 361 5.68 -11.11 14.51
N ILE A 362 4.88 -11.05 13.44
CA ILE A 362 3.43 -10.88 13.53
C ILE A 362 2.77 -12.12 14.14
N LEU A 363 3.19 -13.33 13.77
CA LEU A 363 2.73 -14.58 14.38
C LEU A 363 2.95 -14.57 15.89
N ILE A 364 4.14 -14.16 16.35
CA ILE A 364 4.45 -14.04 17.78
C ILE A 364 3.52 -13.03 18.44
N ALA A 365 3.28 -11.88 17.80
CA ALA A 365 2.33 -10.89 18.30
C ALA A 365 0.89 -11.44 18.42
N VAL A 366 0.44 -12.26 17.45
CA VAL A 366 -0.87 -12.95 17.51
C VAL A 366 -0.92 -13.89 18.71
N LEU A 367 0.12 -14.70 18.93
CA LEU A 367 0.17 -15.65 20.04
C LEU A 367 0.16 -14.92 21.39
N ILE A 368 0.98 -13.89 21.57
CA ILE A 368 0.99 -13.08 22.81
C ILE A 368 -0.38 -12.42 23.01
N THR A 369 -0.98 -11.89 21.94
CA THR A 369 -2.33 -11.30 21.99
C THR A 369 -3.38 -12.32 22.42
N PHE A 370 -3.33 -13.53 21.87
CA PHE A 370 -4.23 -14.61 22.25
C PHE A 370 -4.10 -14.96 23.74
N PHE A 371 -2.89 -15.17 24.23
CA PHE A 371 -2.67 -15.51 25.66
C PHE A 371 -3.05 -14.37 26.62
N THR A 372 -3.02 -13.11 26.16
CA THR A 372 -3.46 -11.95 26.95
C THR A 372 -4.96 -11.64 26.80
N THR A 373 -5.68 -12.40 25.98
CA THR A 373 -7.13 -12.28 25.71
C THR A 373 -7.86 -13.55 26.13
N PRO A 374 -8.07 -13.75 27.45
CA PRO A 374 -8.63 -15.00 27.97
C PRO A 374 -10.08 -15.27 27.51
N GLN A 375 -10.76 -14.29 26.88
CA GLN A 375 -12.10 -14.48 26.33
C GLN A 375 -12.14 -15.34 25.06
N ILE A 376 -11.00 -15.57 24.39
CA ILE A 376 -10.96 -16.29 23.11
C ILE A 376 -10.41 -17.69 23.31
N HIS A 377 -11.10 -18.69 22.76
CA HIS A 377 -10.64 -20.07 22.80
C HIS A 377 -9.78 -20.44 21.58
N ALA A 378 -8.97 -21.51 21.70
CA ALA A 378 -8.07 -21.93 20.61
C ALA A 378 -8.82 -22.28 19.32
N THR A 379 -10.03 -22.85 19.42
CA THR A 379 -10.90 -23.15 18.27
C THR A 379 -11.25 -21.89 17.48
N GLU A 380 -11.62 -20.83 18.18
CA GLU A 380 -11.96 -19.53 17.61
C GLU A 380 -10.75 -18.87 16.95
N LEU A 381 -9.57 -18.99 17.58
CA LEU A 381 -8.31 -18.51 17.00
C LEU A 381 -8.03 -19.18 15.64
N PHE A 382 -8.22 -20.50 15.53
CA PHE A 382 -8.07 -21.23 14.27
C PHE A 382 -9.18 -20.92 13.25
N GLU A 383 -10.42 -20.70 13.69
CA GLU A 383 -11.51 -20.21 12.83
C GLU A 383 -11.16 -18.85 12.21
N GLU A 384 -10.59 -17.95 13.00
CA GLU A 384 -10.15 -16.64 12.51
C GLU A 384 -8.99 -16.74 11.51
N LEU A 385 -8.06 -17.69 11.69
CA LEU A 385 -7.01 -17.96 10.70
C LEU A 385 -7.61 -18.49 9.40
N ARG A 386 -8.54 -19.46 9.49
CA ARG A 386 -9.18 -20.07 8.31
C ARG A 386 -9.99 -19.04 7.53
N GLY A 387 -10.74 -18.19 8.22
CA GLY A 387 -11.47 -17.12 7.55
C GLY A 387 -10.56 -16.04 7.00
N ALA A 388 -9.39 -15.76 7.60
CA ALA A 388 -8.38 -14.86 7.02
C ALA A 388 -7.86 -15.44 5.70
N LEU A 389 -7.48 -16.73 5.68
CA LEU A 389 -7.06 -17.42 4.45
C LEU A 389 -8.16 -17.42 3.37
N LYS A 390 -9.43 -17.67 3.76
CA LYS A 390 -10.55 -17.67 2.82
C LYS A 390 -10.83 -16.28 2.24
N ALA A 391 -10.76 -15.24 3.08
CA ALA A 391 -10.98 -13.85 2.65
C ALA A 391 -9.84 -13.35 1.74
N LEU A 392 -8.59 -13.70 2.06
CA LEU A 392 -7.41 -13.23 1.34
C LEU A 392 -7.02 -14.10 0.13
N GLY A 393 -7.53 -15.33 0.03
CA GLY A 393 -7.19 -16.28 -1.05
C GLY A 393 -7.20 -15.65 -2.45
N PRO A 394 -8.30 -14.99 -2.88
CA PRO A 394 -8.34 -14.34 -4.20
C PRO A 394 -7.29 -13.25 -4.39
N ALA A 395 -6.99 -12.47 -3.34
CA ALA A 395 -5.98 -11.42 -3.38
C ALA A 395 -4.56 -12.01 -3.48
N ILE A 396 -4.26 -13.07 -2.71
CA ILE A 396 -2.98 -13.78 -2.75
C ILE A 396 -2.74 -14.40 -4.13
N VAL A 397 -3.75 -15.05 -4.71
CA VAL A 397 -3.64 -15.63 -6.06
C VAL A 397 -3.42 -14.53 -7.11
N LEU A 398 -4.12 -13.40 -6.99
CA LEU A 398 -3.92 -12.27 -7.88
C LEU A 398 -2.49 -11.71 -7.80
N ILE A 399 -1.96 -11.52 -6.58
CA ILE A 399 -0.58 -11.08 -6.35
C ILE A 399 0.41 -12.08 -6.98
N ALA A 400 0.19 -13.38 -6.80
CA ALA A 400 1.02 -14.41 -7.43
C ALA A 400 1.00 -14.33 -8.95
N VAL A 401 -0.18 -14.24 -9.57
CA VAL A 401 -0.32 -14.13 -11.03
C VAL A 401 0.37 -12.88 -11.57
N ILE A 402 0.22 -11.73 -10.91
CA ILE A 402 0.81 -10.47 -11.35
C ILE A 402 2.34 -10.50 -11.14
N LEU A 403 2.84 -11.10 -10.05
CA LEU A 403 4.28 -11.28 -9.84
C LEU A 403 4.90 -12.24 -10.85
N MET A 404 4.21 -13.32 -11.21
CA MET A 404 4.64 -14.20 -12.30
C MET A 404 4.74 -13.41 -13.61
N LEU A 405 3.72 -12.65 -13.96
CA LEU A 405 3.69 -11.81 -15.16
C LEU A 405 4.86 -10.82 -15.16
N ALA A 406 5.03 -10.07 -14.08
CA ALA A 406 6.08 -9.05 -13.97
C ALA A 406 7.49 -9.65 -14.01
N ASN A 407 7.72 -10.79 -13.35
CA ASN A 407 9.03 -11.45 -13.43
C ASN A 407 9.31 -11.97 -14.84
N ILE A 408 8.33 -12.56 -15.54
CA ILE A 408 8.51 -12.98 -16.94
C ILE A 408 8.78 -11.77 -17.84
N ALA A 409 8.04 -10.67 -17.66
CA ALA A 409 8.25 -9.43 -18.41
C ALA A 409 9.64 -8.82 -18.16
N ASN A 410 10.11 -8.84 -16.91
CA ASN A 410 11.41 -8.32 -16.52
C ASN A 410 12.55 -9.19 -17.07
N TYR A 411 12.53 -10.50 -16.83
CA TYR A 411 13.61 -11.40 -17.24
C TYR A 411 13.62 -11.71 -18.74
N SER A 412 12.50 -11.52 -19.46
CA SER A 412 12.50 -11.54 -20.93
C SER A 412 13.11 -10.29 -21.57
N GLY A 413 13.34 -9.22 -20.81
CA GLY A 413 13.81 -7.93 -21.33
C GLY A 413 12.68 -6.99 -21.80
N GLY A 414 11.41 -7.40 -21.68
CA GLY A 414 10.26 -6.59 -22.07
C GLY A 414 10.12 -5.30 -21.26
N SER A 415 10.28 -5.37 -19.93
CA SER A 415 10.26 -4.18 -19.06
C SER A 415 11.38 -3.20 -19.43
N THR A 416 12.57 -3.71 -19.73
CA THR A 416 13.71 -2.90 -20.16
C THR A 416 13.44 -2.26 -21.52
N ALA A 417 12.92 -3.00 -22.50
CA ALA A 417 12.59 -2.45 -23.82
C ALA A 417 11.57 -1.30 -23.73
N MET A 418 10.51 -1.46 -22.93
CA MET A 418 9.54 -0.38 -22.67
C MET A 418 10.19 0.83 -22.01
N GLY A 419 11.00 0.61 -20.96
CA GLY A 419 11.67 1.70 -20.26
C GLY A 419 12.68 2.45 -21.11
N THR A 420 13.47 1.74 -21.93
CA THR A 420 14.41 2.38 -22.88
C THR A 420 13.67 3.17 -23.96
N ALA A 421 12.53 2.68 -24.45
CA ALA A 421 11.70 3.44 -25.38
C ALA A 421 11.13 4.72 -24.73
N LEU A 422 10.67 4.64 -23.48
CA LEU A 422 10.17 5.79 -22.73
C LEU A 422 11.28 6.79 -22.36
N ALA A 423 12.51 6.32 -22.18
CA ALA A 423 13.67 7.17 -21.94
C ALA A 423 13.95 8.12 -23.11
N ALA A 424 13.42 7.86 -24.31
CA ALA A 424 13.46 8.80 -25.44
C ALA A 424 12.73 10.12 -25.16
N ALA A 425 11.81 10.16 -24.19
CA ALA A 425 11.23 11.42 -23.71
C ALA A 425 12.28 12.31 -23.00
N GLY A 426 13.40 11.74 -22.57
CA GLY A 426 14.51 12.47 -21.97
C GLY A 426 14.17 13.07 -20.59
N PRO A 427 14.80 14.20 -20.22
CA PRO A 427 14.67 14.79 -18.89
C PRO A 427 13.25 15.22 -18.49
N VAL A 428 12.30 15.30 -19.43
CA VAL A 428 10.90 15.65 -19.11
C VAL A 428 10.08 14.46 -18.59
N PHE A 429 10.55 13.22 -18.78
CA PHE A 429 9.83 12.01 -18.37
C PHE A 429 9.37 12.00 -16.90
N PRO A 430 10.18 12.45 -15.92
CA PRO A 430 9.77 12.45 -14.51
C PRO A 430 8.47 13.24 -14.24
N LEU A 431 8.15 14.25 -15.07
CA LEU A 431 6.88 14.97 -14.99
C LEU A 431 5.67 14.05 -15.22
N PHE A 432 5.81 13.06 -16.09
CA PHE A 432 4.75 12.13 -16.46
C PHE A 432 4.81 10.80 -15.68
N ALA A 433 5.91 10.52 -15.00
CA ALA A 433 6.10 9.26 -14.27
C ALA A 433 4.98 8.96 -13.25
N PRO A 434 4.47 9.92 -12.46
CA PRO A 434 3.33 9.66 -11.58
C PRO A 434 2.04 9.27 -12.30
N VAL A 435 1.83 9.71 -13.55
CA VAL A 435 0.62 9.41 -14.33
C VAL A 435 0.54 7.92 -14.63
N ILE A 436 1.67 7.26 -14.88
CA ILE A 436 1.74 5.81 -15.08
C ILE A 436 1.22 5.09 -13.83
N GLY A 437 1.73 5.48 -12.65
CA GLY A 437 1.29 4.93 -11.38
C GLY A 437 -0.19 5.19 -11.11
N TRP A 438 -0.65 6.40 -11.43
CA TRP A 438 -2.03 6.82 -11.28
C TRP A 438 -2.99 5.97 -12.13
N ILE A 439 -2.69 5.78 -13.41
CA ILE A 439 -3.50 4.94 -14.32
C ILE A 439 -3.49 3.49 -13.82
N GLY A 440 -2.33 2.98 -13.40
CA GLY A 440 -2.22 1.62 -12.90
C GLY A 440 -3.11 1.35 -11.68
N VAL A 441 -3.13 2.24 -10.67
CA VAL A 441 -4.02 2.07 -9.52
C VAL A 441 -5.47 2.43 -9.81
N PHE A 442 -5.74 3.42 -10.65
CA PHE A 442 -7.12 3.72 -11.06
C PHE A 442 -7.81 2.48 -11.62
N LEU A 443 -7.10 1.71 -12.43
CA LEU A 443 -7.63 0.51 -13.08
C LEU A 443 -7.61 -0.72 -12.18
N THR A 444 -6.54 -0.90 -11.41
CA THR A 444 -6.38 -2.11 -10.59
C THR A 444 -6.96 -2.03 -9.19
N GLY A 445 -7.16 -0.82 -8.67
CA GLY A 445 -7.47 -0.57 -7.25
C GLY A 445 -6.35 -0.91 -6.28
N SER A 446 -5.14 -1.25 -6.74
CA SER A 446 -4.06 -1.78 -5.90
C SER A 446 -2.69 -1.18 -6.22
N VAL A 447 -2.11 -0.50 -5.23
CA VAL A 447 -0.74 0.03 -5.30
C VAL A 447 0.28 -1.11 -5.45
N VAL A 448 0.02 -2.28 -4.85
CA VAL A 448 0.86 -3.49 -5.00
C VAL A 448 0.91 -3.94 -6.46
N ASN A 449 -0.26 -4.05 -7.10
CA ASN A 449 -0.35 -4.48 -8.49
C ASN A 449 0.30 -3.46 -9.42
N ASN A 450 0.06 -2.17 -9.16
CA ASN A 450 0.67 -1.07 -9.89
C ASN A 450 2.21 -1.08 -9.80
N ASN A 451 2.77 -1.24 -8.60
CA ASN A 451 4.22 -1.31 -8.42
C ASN A 451 4.81 -2.56 -9.07
N THR A 452 4.09 -3.68 -9.00
CA THR A 452 4.51 -4.94 -9.65
C THR A 452 4.58 -4.80 -11.17
N LEU A 453 3.56 -4.16 -11.78
CA LEU A 453 3.47 -4.03 -13.24
C LEU A 453 4.39 -2.96 -13.81
N PHE A 454 4.50 -1.80 -13.15
CA PHE A 454 5.16 -0.62 -13.72
C PHE A 454 6.50 -0.27 -13.04
N GLY A 455 6.80 -0.80 -11.86
CA GLY A 455 8.08 -0.55 -11.17
C GLY A 455 9.31 -0.85 -12.03
N PRO A 456 9.45 -2.05 -12.62
CA PRO A 456 10.59 -2.38 -13.47
C PRO A 456 10.75 -1.45 -14.69
N LEU A 457 9.64 -1.00 -15.27
CA LEU A 457 9.62 -0.01 -16.34
C LEU A 457 10.16 1.35 -15.87
N GLN A 458 9.81 1.78 -14.66
CA GLN A 458 10.33 3.01 -14.06
C GLN A 458 11.83 2.93 -13.81
N VAL A 459 12.34 1.78 -13.34
CA VAL A 459 13.79 1.55 -13.19
C VAL A 459 14.51 1.68 -14.53
N ALA A 460 14.03 0.99 -15.56
CA ALA A 460 14.65 1.01 -16.88
C ALA A 460 14.62 2.42 -17.50
N THR A 461 13.53 3.17 -17.29
CA THR A 461 13.44 4.56 -17.76
C THR A 461 14.39 5.47 -17.00
N ALA A 462 14.46 5.33 -15.66
CA ALA A 462 15.37 6.10 -14.81
C ALA A 462 16.82 5.93 -15.25
N GLN A 463 17.25 4.68 -15.47
CA GLN A 463 18.59 4.35 -15.97
C GLN A 463 18.85 4.96 -17.35
N GLY A 464 17.86 4.94 -18.24
CA GLY A 464 17.99 5.50 -19.60
C GLY A 464 18.14 7.03 -19.63
N ILE A 465 17.56 7.75 -18.67
CA ILE A 465 17.64 9.23 -18.60
C ILE A 465 18.62 9.74 -17.54
N GLY A 466 19.32 8.85 -16.81
CA GLY A 466 20.23 9.20 -15.73
C GLY A 466 19.55 9.70 -14.45
N ALA A 467 18.26 9.41 -14.25
CA ALA A 467 17.52 9.74 -13.03
C ALA A 467 17.67 8.64 -11.96
N SER A 468 17.35 8.97 -10.71
CA SER A 468 17.32 7.99 -9.61
C SER A 468 16.22 6.93 -9.82
N PRO A 469 16.55 5.63 -9.85
CA PRO A 469 15.54 4.56 -9.93
C PRO A 469 14.59 4.55 -8.74
N SER A 470 15.10 4.82 -7.52
CA SER A 470 14.26 4.83 -6.31
C SER A 470 13.24 5.95 -6.36
N LEU A 471 13.63 7.09 -6.92
CA LEU A 471 12.73 8.22 -7.12
C LEU A 471 11.63 7.86 -8.11
N LEU A 472 11.94 7.40 -9.33
CA LEU A 472 10.88 7.08 -10.31
C LEU A 472 9.97 5.92 -9.86
N VAL A 473 10.49 4.88 -9.21
CA VAL A 473 9.65 3.82 -8.62
C VAL A 473 8.79 4.37 -7.47
N GLY A 474 9.34 5.26 -6.65
CA GLY A 474 8.59 5.98 -5.63
C GLY A 474 7.45 6.81 -6.24
N THR A 475 7.68 7.46 -7.38
CA THR A 475 6.67 8.29 -8.05
C THR A 475 5.52 7.46 -8.59
N ASN A 476 5.82 6.25 -9.05
CA ASN A 476 4.81 5.26 -9.44
C ASN A 476 3.90 4.89 -8.26
N THR A 477 4.49 4.68 -7.08
CA THR A 477 3.75 4.43 -5.84
C THR A 477 2.92 5.65 -5.43
N ALA A 478 3.50 6.86 -5.52
CA ALA A 478 2.84 8.10 -5.13
C ALA A 478 1.66 8.44 -6.04
N GLY A 479 1.87 8.41 -7.35
CA GLY A 479 0.79 8.57 -8.34
C GLY A 479 -0.31 7.53 -8.13
N GLY A 480 0.07 6.28 -7.89
CA GLY A 480 -0.89 5.22 -7.57
C GLY A 480 -1.70 5.49 -6.31
N THR A 481 -1.07 6.01 -5.26
CA THR A 481 -1.75 6.37 -4.00
C THR A 481 -2.78 7.48 -4.22
N THR A 482 -2.46 8.49 -5.03
CA THR A 482 -3.43 9.55 -5.39
C THR A 482 -4.59 9.07 -6.27
N ALA A 483 -4.39 8.02 -7.09
CA ALA A 483 -5.46 7.40 -7.89
C ALA A 483 -6.39 6.51 -7.07
N LYS A 484 -5.92 5.94 -5.96
CA LYS A 484 -6.74 5.07 -5.10
C LYS A 484 -8.05 5.73 -4.67
N VAL A 485 -8.02 7.06 -4.50
CA VAL A 485 -9.15 7.98 -4.22
C VAL A 485 -10.33 7.82 -5.19
N ILE A 486 -10.05 7.46 -6.45
CA ILE A 486 -11.06 7.33 -7.51
C ILE A 486 -11.11 5.92 -8.11
N SER A 487 -10.41 4.96 -7.50
CA SER A 487 -10.43 3.59 -8.01
C SER A 487 -11.84 2.99 -7.84
N PRO A 488 -12.40 2.31 -8.86
CA PRO A 488 -13.74 1.71 -8.76
C PRO A 488 -13.87 0.77 -7.57
N GLN A 489 -12.80 0.05 -7.21
CA GLN A 489 -12.77 -0.84 -6.06
C GLN A 489 -12.93 -0.07 -4.73
N SER A 490 -12.13 0.98 -4.48
CA SER A 490 -12.25 1.77 -3.25
C SER A 490 -13.58 2.52 -3.17
N ILE A 491 -14.09 3.00 -4.31
CA ILE A 491 -15.40 3.65 -4.37
C ILE A 491 -16.52 2.66 -4.04
N ALA A 492 -16.50 1.45 -4.62
CA ALA A 492 -17.52 0.43 -4.35
C ALA A 492 -17.51 0.00 -2.88
N ILE A 493 -16.33 -0.13 -2.27
CA ILE A 493 -16.19 -0.43 -0.83
C ILE A 493 -16.77 0.70 0.02
N ALA A 494 -16.46 1.95 -0.31
CA ALA A 494 -17.01 3.11 0.39
C ALA A 494 -18.54 3.17 0.24
N ALA A 495 -19.05 3.02 -0.99
CA ALA A 495 -20.47 3.04 -1.31
C ALA A 495 -21.25 1.97 -0.55
N GLY A 496 -20.75 0.74 -0.52
CA GLY A 496 -21.37 -0.35 0.24
C GLY A 496 -21.42 -0.08 1.74
N ALA A 497 -20.38 0.54 2.30
CA ALA A 497 -20.31 0.84 3.73
C ALA A 497 -21.27 1.96 4.18
N VAL A 498 -21.60 2.90 3.29
CA VAL A 498 -22.50 4.03 3.59
C VAL A 498 -23.89 3.90 2.98
N GLY A 499 -24.25 2.72 2.46
CA GLY A 499 -25.59 2.45 1.92
C GLY A 499 -25.88 3.13 0.57
N LEU A 500 -24.85 3.40 -0.22
CA LEU A 500 -24.93 4.06 -1.53
C LEU A 500 -24.66 3.10 -2.71
N ASN A 501 -24.97 1.80 -2.56
CA ASN A 501 -24.85 0.82 -3.65
C ASN A 501 -25.63 1.28 -4.89
N GLY A 502 -24.98 1.30 -6.06
CA GLY A 502 -25.55 1.82 -7.31
C GLY A 502 -25.45 3.33 -7.49
N ARG A 503 -24.90 4.07 -6.51
CA ARG A 503 -24.65 5.52 -6.54
C ARG A 503 -23.16 5.86 -6.47
N GLU A 504 -22.30 4.92 -6.86
CA GLU A 504 -20.83 5.04 -6.87
C GLU A 504 -20.35 6.26 -7.66
N ALA A 505 -21.08 6.62 -8.73
CA ALA A 505 -20.77 7.76 -9.58
C ALA A 505 -20.79 9.10 -8.81
N GLU A 506 -21.62 9.23 -7.76
CA GLU A 506 -21.66 10.44 -6.94
C GLU A 506 -20.38 10.59 -6.10
N ILE A 507 -19.91 9.49 -5.51
CA ILE A 507 -18.66 9.46 -4.76
C ILE A 507 -17.48 9.72 -5.71
N MET A 508 -17.46 9.08 -6.88
CA MET A 508 -16.42 9.28 -7.89
C MET A 508 -16.34 10.75 -8.33
N ARG A 509 -17.49 11.37 -8.66
CA ARG A 509 -17.55 12.78 -9.06
C ARG A 509 -17.08 13.69 -7.92
N GLY A 510 -17.44 13.37 -6.68
CA GLY A 510 -17.01 14.09 -5.50
C GLY A 510 -15.52 13.97 -5.20
N SER A 511 -14.87 12.85 -5.55
CA SER A 511 -13.46 12.59 -5.24
C SER A 511 -12.49 12.90 -6.41
N LEU A 512 -12.99 12.98 -7.64
CA LEU A 512 -12.18 13.14 -8.87
C LEU A 512 -11.27 14.38 -8.85
N PHE A 513 -11.83 15.53 -8.47
CA PHE A 513 -11.08 16.79 -8.42
C PHE A 513 -9.86 16.69 -7.50
N TYR A 514 -10.04 16.08 -6.32
CA TYR A 514 -8.97 15.90 -5.35
C TYR A 514 -7.87 14.97 -5.88
N SER A 515 -8.25 13.84 -6.48
CA SER A 515 -7.28 12.90 -7.06
C SER A 515 -6.43 13.55 -8.16
N LEU A 516 -7.06 14.27 -9.09
CA LEU A 516 -6.34 14.95 -10.17
C LEU A 516 -5.49 16.10 -9.65
N GLY A 517 -5.98 16.88 -8.68
CA GLY A 517 -5.19 17.95 -8.05
C GLY A 517 -3.93 17.40 -7.37
N MET A 518 -4.05 16.31 -6.61
CA MET A 518 -2.91 15.66 -5.98
C MET A 518 -1.95 15.03 -7.00
N LEU A 519 -2.46 14.47 -8.10
CA LEU A 519 -1.64 13.98 -9.20
C LEU A 519 -0.79 15.10 -9.81
N VAL A 520 -1.38 16.26 -10.10
CA VAL A 520 -0.66 17.42 -10.65
C VAL A 520 0.45 17.87 -9.70
N VAL A 521 0.16 17.93 -8.39
CA VAL A 521 1.17 18.24 -7.37
C VAL A 521 2.32 17.22 -7.42
N MET A 522 2.01 15.92 -7.50
CA MET A 522 3.03 14.88 -7.58
C MET A 522 3.85 14.97 -8.88
N CYS A 523 3.23 15.26 -10.03
CA CYS A 523 3.92 15.46 -11.31
C CYS A 523 4.94 16.59 -11.21
N VAL A 524 4.50 17.77 -10.74
CA VAL A 524 5.38 18.94 -10.61
C VAL A 524 6.48 18.68 -9.58
N TRP A 525 6.13 18.11 -8.42
CA TRP A 525 7.08 17.83 -7.35
C TRP A 525 8.16 16.83 -7.78
N THR A 526 7.75 15.75 -8.46
CA THR A 526 8.67 14.75 -9.02
C THR A 526 9.66 15.39 -9.98
N PHE A 527 9.17 16.25 -10.88
CA PHE A 527 10.01 16.91 -11.87
C PHE A 527 11.06 17.82 -11.22
N VAL A 528 10.65 18.60 -10.21
CA VAL A 528 11.57 19.43 -9.42
C VAL A 528 12.63 18.59 -8.73
N LEU A 529 12.26 17.47 -8.12
CA LEU A 529 13.19 16.58 -7.43
C LEU A 529 14.22 15.93 -8.37
N THR A 530 13.90 15.78 -9.67
CA THR A 530 14.85 15.25 -10.66
C THR A 530 15.76 16.30 -11.28
N MET A 531 15.52 17.59 -11.02
CA MET A 531 16.37 18.69 -11.50
C MET A 531 17.49 19.07 -10.54
N VAL A 532 17.37 18.65 -9.28
CA VAL A 532 18.35 18.84 -8.19
C VAL A 532 19.19 17.57 -8.08
#